data_AF-A0AA97GM50-F1
#
_entry.id   AF-A0AA97GM50-F1
#
_cell.length_a   1.000
_cell.length_b   1.000
_cell.length_c   1.000
_cell.angle_alpha   90.00
_cell.angle_beta   90.00
_cell.angle_gamma   90.00
#
_symmetry.space_group_name_H-M   'P 1'
#
loop_
_entity.id
_entity.type
_entity.pdbx_description
1 polymer ?
#
loop_
_entity_poly.entity_id
_entity_poly.type
_entity_poly.pdbx_seq_one_letter_code
_entity_poly.pdbx_strand_id
1 'polypeptide(L)' 'MKDNKLELFFSSPMEYENLTLEVQLNWERVAEINQDKGVDNLEIELFGSDLSHGFTAKMPLDDLISILIEARDTLKKQ' A
#
# COMPACT_ATOMS: atom_id res chain seq x y z
N MET A 1 3.92 -8.95 -23.20
CA MET A 1 3.16 -8.44 -22.03
C MET A 1 4.11 -7.55 -21.26
N LYS A 2 3.70 -6.34 -20.87
CA LYS A 2 4.52 -5.54 -19.94
C LYS A 2 4.57 -6.32 -18.63
N ASP A 3 5.76 -6.58 -18.10
CA ASP A 3 5.90 -7.18 -16.77
C ASP A 3 5.28 -6.22 -15.75
N ASN A 4 4.24 -6.69 -15.05
CA ASN A 4 3.60 -5.97 -13.95
C ASN A 4 4.56 -5.94 -12.76
N LYS A 5 5.51 -5.00 -12.79
CA LYS A 5 6.56 -4.87 -11.79
C LYS A 5 6.11 -3.91 -10.69
N LEU A 6 6.25 -4.37 -9.45
CA LEU A 6 6.10 -3.54 -8.26
C LEU A 6 7.46 -2.92 -7.89
N GLU A 7 7.46 -1.62 -7.61
CA GLU A 7 8.66 -0.85 -7.27
C GLU A 7 8.38 0.07 -6.07
N LEU A 8 9.43 0.35 -5.30
CA LEU A 8 9.37 1.21 -4.12
C LEU A 8 10.11 2.52 -4.39
N PHE A 9 9.51 3.63 -3.99
CA PHE A 9 10.09 4.96 -4.09
C PHE A 9 9.94 5.71 -2.77
N PHE A 10 10.95 6.49 -2.40
CA PHE A 10 10.77 7.46 -1.32
C PHE A 10 9.93 8.62 -1.84
N SER A 11 8.94 9.03 -1.05
CA SER A 11 8.05 10.14 -1.37
C SER A 11 7.93 11.07 -0.16
N SER A 12 7.58 12.33 -0.42
CA SER A 12 7.33 13.33 0.61
C SER A 12 6.07 14.13 0.25
N PRO A 13 4.89 13.50 0.28
CA PRO A 13 3.62 14.15 -0.01
C PRO A 13 3.34 15.26 1.00
N MET A 14 2.57 16.28 0.62
CA MET A 14 2.23 17.39 1.52
C MET A 14 1.32 16.95 2.68
N GLU A 15 0.64 15.81 2.52
CA GLU A 15 -0.31 15.26 3.48
C GLU A 15 0.35 14.57 4.68
N TYR A 16 1.65 14.28 4.61
CA TYR A 16 2.40 13.54 5.62
C TYR A 16 3.53 14.39 6.21
N GLU A 17 3.77 14.24 7.52
CA GLU A 17 4.83 14.98 8.21
C GLU A 17 6.22 14.38 7.93
N ASN A 18 6.28 13.05 7.77
CA ASN A 18 7.51 12.32 7.54
C ASN A 18 7.63 11.79 6.11
N LEU A 19 8.86 11.44 5.72
CA LEU A 19 9.13 10.72 4.48
C LEU A 19 8.34 9.40 4.46
N THR A 20 7.71 9.12 3.32
CA THR A 20 6.89 7.93 3.07
C THR A 20 7.55 7.02 2.04
N LEU A 21 7.03 5.79 1.93
CA LEU A 21 7.38 4.85 0.87
C LEU A 21 6.18 4.61 -0.04
N GLU A 22 6.33 4.95 -1.31
CA GLU A 22 5.34 4.76 -2.35
C GLU A 22 5.56 3.42 -3.04
N VAL A 23 4.49 2.63 -3.21
CA VAL A 23 4.47 1.41 -4.03
C VAL A 23 3.87 1.76 -5.38
N GLN A 24 4.62 1.50 -6.46
CA GLN A 24 4.15 1.71 -7.83
C GLN A 24 4.04 0.40 -8.59
N LEU A 25 2.97 0.27 -9.38
CA LEU A 25 2.80 -0.75 -10.40
C LEU A 25 2.90 -0.09 -11.78
N ASN A 26 3.92 -0.44 -12.56
CA ASN A 26 4.11 0.14 -13.91
C ASN A 26 4.08 1.68 -13.93
N TRP A 27 4.72 2.33 -12.94
CA TRP A 27 4.74 3.78 -12.72
C TRP A 27 3.43 4.42 -12.23
N GLU A 28 2.42 3.61 -11.90
CA GLU A 28 1.19 4.08 -11.26
C GLU A 28 1.26 3.81 -9.75
N ARG A 29 1.05 4.85 -8.95
CA ARG A 29 0.96 4.75 -7.49
C ARG A 29 -0.23 3.88 -7.10
N VAL A 30 0.04 2.78 -6.40
CA VAL A 30 -1.00 1.85 -5.91
C VAL A 30 -1.14 1.89 -4.40
N ALA A 31 -0.07 2.24 -3.69
CA ALA A 31 -0.11 2.42 -2.24
C ALA A 31 0.94 3.42 -1.73
N GLU A 32 0.72 3.95 -0.54
CA GLU A 32 1.66 4.80 0.21
C GLU A 32 1.76 4.31 1.65
N ILE A 33 2.97 4.14 2.15
CA ILE A 33 3.26 3.72 3.52
C ILE A 33 3.85 4.92 4.27
N ASN A 34 3.23 5.31 5.38
CA ASN A 34 3.69 6.40 6.23
C ASN A 34 3.98 5.92 7.66
N GLN A 35 4.80 6.71 8.37
CA GLN A 35 5.30 6.42 9.72
C GLN A 35 4.88 7.48 10.75
N ASP A 36 3.88 8.31 10.43
CA ASP A 36 3.50 9.45 11.28
C ASP A 36 2.97 9.00 12.66
N LYS A 37 2.49 7.76 12.77
CA LYS A 37 2.10 7.12 14.04
C LYS A 37 3.23 6.36 14.74
N GLY A 38 4.46 6.51 14.28
CA GLY A 38 5.65 5.80 14.75
C GLY A 38 5.93 4.51 13.98
N VAL A 39 7.18 4.06 14.04
CA VAL A 39 7.67 2.90 13.28
C VAL A 39 7.01 1.57 13.67
N ASP A 40 6.44 1.49 14.86
CA ASP A 40 5.69 0.33 15.35
C ASP A 40 4.21 0.35 14.93
N ASN A 41 3.72 1.44 14.32
CA ASN A 41 2.33 1.62 13.91
C ASN A 41 2.25 2.19 12.48
N LEU A 42 3.01 1.62 11.56
CA LEU A 42 2.98 2.04 10.16
C LEU A 42 1.56 1.93 9.57
N GLU A 43 1.18 2.92 8.78
CA GLU A 43 -0.09 2.92 8.07
C GLU A 43 0.14 2.84 6.56
N ILE A 44 -0.73 2.08 5.89
CA ILE A 44 -0.79 2.01 4.44
C ILE A 44 -2.08 2.65 3.93
N GLU A 45 -1.95 3.48 2.90
CA GLU A 45 -3.04 4.03 2.11
C GLU A 45 -3.06 3.34 0.75
N LEU A 46 -4.21 2.79 0.35
CA LEU A 46 -4.41 2.12 -0.92
C LEU A 46 -5.16 3.02 -1.89
N PHE A 47 -4.70 3.07 -3.14
CA PHE A 47 -5.30 3.86 -4.20
C PHE A 47 -6.04 2.94 -5.18
N GLY A 48 -7.35 3.16 -5.32
CA GLY A 48 -8.17 2.46 -6.30
C GLY A 48 -8.09 3.09 -7.69
N SER A 49 -8.29 2.27 -8.73
CA SER A 49 -8.46 2.74 -10.12
C SER A 49 -9.81 3.40 -10.38
N ASP A 50 -10.79 3.21 -9.51
CA ASP A 50 -12.13 3.80 -9.66
C ASP A 50 -12.23 5.14 -8.92
N LEU A 51 -11.87 6.20 -9.62
CA LEU A 51 -12.01 7.59 -9.19
C LEU A 51 -13.46 7.99 -8.92
N SER A 52 -14.45 7.24 -9.42
CA SER A 52 -15.86 7.61 -9.27
C SER A 52 -16.41 7.39 -7.86
N HIS A 53 -15.77 6.50 -7.08
CA HIS A 53 -16.22 6.14 -5.73
C HIS A 53 -15.29 6.66 -4.62
N GLY A 54 -14.22 7.38 -4.97
CA GLY A 54 -13.32 8.02 -4.00
C GLY A 54 -12.75 7.05 -2.97
N PHE A 55 -12.51 5.80 -3.36
CA PHE A 55 -12.05 4.77 -2.43
C PHE A 55 -10.58 5.00 -2.09
N THR A 56 -10.38 5.77 -1.04
CA THR A 56 -9.13 5.85 -0.28
C THR A 56 -9.31 5.00 0.97
N ALA A 57 -8.54 3.92 1.09
CA ALA A 57 -8.57 3.07 2.28
C ALA A 57 -7.23 3.17 3.01
N LYS A 58 -7.29 3.58 4.28
CA LYS A 58 -6.13 3.65 5.18
C LYS A 58 -6.30 2.66 6.32
N MET A 59 -5.25 1.87 6.61
CA MET A 59 -5.26 0.85 7.66
C MET A 59 -3.85 0.59 8.20
N PRO A 60 -3.69 -0.12 9.33
CA PRO A 60 -2.39 -0.61 9.77
C PRO A 60 -1.74 -1.51 8.71
N LEU A 61 -0.45 -1.30 8.45
CA LEU A 61 0.30 -2.08 7.46
C LEU A 61 0.32 -3.57 7.80
N ASP A 62 0.55 -3.90 9.08
CA ASP A 62 0.66 -5.29 9.54
C ASP A 62 -0.66 -6.06 9.39
N ASP A 63 -1.80 -5.41 9.60
CA ASP A 63 -3.12 -6.01 9.41
C ASP A 63 -3.32 -6.41 7.94
N LEU A 64 -2.96 -5.52 7.01
CA LEU A 64 -3.05 -5.82 5.57
C LEU A 64 -2.10 -6.94 5.17
N ILE A 65 -0.86 -6.94 5.66
CA ILE A 65 0.10 -8.02 5.38
C ILE A 65 -0.43 -9.36 5.90
N SER A 66 -0.95 -9.38 7.13
CA SER A 66 -1.48 -10.58 7.76
C SER A 66 -2.61 -11.20 6.94
N ILE A 67 -3.62 -10.40 6.54
CA ILE A 67 -4.76 -10.93 5.78
C ILE A 67 -4.37 -11.39 4.37
N LEU A 68 -3.39 -10.73 3.72
CA LEU A 68 -2.89 -11.16 2.41
C LEU A 68 -2.12 -12.48 2.48
N ILE A 69 -1.34 -12.68 3.56
CA ILE A 69 -0.67 -13.96 3.83
C ILE A 69 -1.71 -15.06 4.06
N GLU A 70 -2.70 -14.80 4.90
CA GLU A 70 -3.79 -15.75 5.19
C GLU A 70 -4.55 -16.14 3.91
N ALA A 71 -4.90 -15.17 3.07
CA ALA A 71 -5.59 -15.42 1.81
C ALA A 71 -4.77 -16.30 0.86
N ARG A 72 -3.47 -16.00 0.70
CA ARG A 72 -2.55 -16.80 -0.12
C ARG A 72 -2.46 -18.24 0.38
N ASP A 73 -2.28 -18.43 1.68
CA ASP A 73 -2.09 -19.75 2.27
C ASP A 73 -3.38 -20.57 2.25
N THR A 74 -4.54 -19.90 2.36
CA THR A 74 -5.86 -20.52 2.17
C THR A 74 -6.03 -21.06 0.75
N LEU A 75 -5.68 -20.28 -0.28
CA LEU A 75 -5.78 -20.72 -1.68
C LEU A 75 -4.82 -21.88 -2.01
N LYS A 76 -3.63 -21.92 -1.39
CA LYS A 76 -2.66 -23.00 -1.59
C LYS A 76 -3.06 -24.34 -0.96
N LYS A 77 -4.01 -24.34 -0.04
CA LYS A 77 -4.51 -25.53 0.65
C LYS A 77 -5.74 -26.15 -0.02
N GLN A 78 -6.23 -25.54 -1.11
CA GLN A 78 -7.22 -26.15 -2.01
C GLN A 78 -6.54 -27.17 -2.93
#